data_AF-A0A1Y2F3A4-F1
#
_entry.id   AF-A0A1Y2F3A4-F1
#
_cell.length_a   1.000
_cell.length_b   1.000
_cell.length_c   1.000
_cell.angle_alpha   90.00
_cell.angle_beta   90.00
_cell.angle_gamma   90.00
#
_symmetry.space_group_name_H-M   'P 1'
#
loop_
_entity.id
_entity.type
_entity.pdbx_description
1 polymer ?
#
loop_
_entity_poly.entity_id
_entity_poly.type
_entity_poly.pdbx_seq_one_letter_code
_entity_poly.pdbx_strand_id
1 'polypeptide(L)'
;MIIDNFDIIKEFIINSCIEQGHDFDKDLDSYYEIEIFTRKKDFGDKEYSKSFSHIYHIFKINDIEKYKKDIITLCNVFNARAYIGIRRKSIKRVLLKCNVAIAKSLANNASANPWKMVESISRSDFPKTDKKWVIDIDSKDDSYIIYIQDTIKELGGKCYCKIPTPNGVHIICTPFRFEEYKKKLESDQKQFSNANKNYRTLLYSNLPEN
;
A
#
# COMPACT_ATOMS: atom_id res chain seq x y z
N MET A 1 -11.32 13.04 -11.47
CA MET A 1 -11.81 13.09 -10.07
C MET A 1 -10.57 13.17 -9.18
N ILE A 2 -10.53 14.07 -8.20
CA ILE A 2 -9.42 14.12 -7.25
C ILE A 2 -9.73 13.15 -6.12
N ILE A 3 -8.75 12.30 -5.79
CA ILE A 3 -8.80 11.41 -4.63
C ILE A 3 -7.67 11.81 -3.71
N ASP A 4 -8.04 12.17 -2.47
CA ASP A 4 -7.14 12.52 -1.38
C ASP A 4 -7.51 11.65 -0.18
N ASN A 5 -6.64 10.68 0.15
CA ASN A 5 -6.84 9.76 1.26
C ASN A 5 -5.86 10.04 2.42
N PHE A 6 -5.22 11.22 2.47
CA PHE A 6 -4.17 11.51 3.44
C PHE A 6 -4.66 11.36 4.89
N ASP A 7 -5.85 11.91 5.21
CA ASP A 7 -6.41 11.87 6.57
C ASP A 7 -6.82 10.44 6.96
N ILE A 8 -7.48 9.72 6.06
CA ILE A 8 -7.89 8.32 6.31
C ILE A 8 -6.67 7.43 6.57
N ILE A 9 -5.59 7.63 5.80
CA ILE A 9 -4.35 6.89 5.96
C ILE A 9 -3.64 7.25 7.27
N LYS A 10 -3.64 8.53 7.65
CA LYS A 10 -3.10 9.01 8.91
C LYS A 10 -3.80 8.35 10.10
N GLU A 11 -5.13 8.37 10.11
CA GLU A 11 -5.95 7.70 11.14
C GLU A 11 -5.70 6.19 11.17
N PHE A 12 -5.63 5.55 10.00
CA PHE A 12 -5.35 4.13 9.89
C PHE A 12 -4.00 3.75 10.54
N ILE A 13 -2.94 4.51 10.29
CA ILE A 13 -1.62 4.23 10.88
C ILE A 13 -1.67 4.39 12.40
N ILE A 14 -2.26 5.47 12.90
CA ILE A 14 -2.39 5.72 14.34
C ILE A 14 -3.14 4.57 15.02
N ASN A 15 -4.34 4.26 14.53
CA ASN A 15 -5.19 3.23 15.11
C ASN A 15 -4.54 1.85 15.02
N SER A 16 -3.93 1.52 13.89
CA SER A 16 -3.24 0.25 13.74
C SER A 16 -2.04 0.10 14.68
N CYS A 17 -1.32 1.17 15.00
CA CYS A 17 -0.19 1.10 15.93
C CYS A 17 -0.69 0.96 17.38
N ILE A 18 -1.70 1.73 17.77
CA ILE A 18 -2.34 1.66 19.10
C ILE A 18 -2.86 0.25 19.37
N GLU A 19 -3.55 -0.37 18.41
CA GLU A 19 -4.05 -1.75 18.55
C GLU A 19 -2.95 -2.78 18.76
N GLN A 20 -1.74 -2.51 18.28
CA GLN A 20 -0.57 -3.37 18.48
C GLN A 20 0.24 -2.99 19.73
N GLY A 21 -0.26 -2.05 20.55
CA GLY A 21 0.45 -1.55 21.73
C GLY A 21 1.69 -0.71 21.40
N HIS A 22 1.73 -0.09 20.22
CA HIS A 22 2.87 0.71 19.75
C HIS A 22 2.49 2.18 19.57
N ASP A 23 3.39 3.07 19.99
CA ASP A 23 3.36 4.49 19.67
C ASP A 23 4.27 4.74 18.47
N PHE A 24 3.69 5.06 17.31
CA PHE A 24 4.43 5.21 16.06
C PHE A 24 5.46 6.34 16.11
N ASP A 25 5.14 7.47 16.74
CA ASP A 25 6.03 8.64 16.76
C ASP A 25 7.23 8.46 17.69
N LYS A 26 7.17 7.47 18.60
CA LYS A 26 8.26 7.09 19.50
C LYS A 26 9.06 5.88 19.01
N ASP A 27 8.59 5.17 17.98
CA ASP A 27 9.24 3.97 17.46
C ASP A 27 10.34 4.36 16.46
N LEU A 28 11.60 4.18 16.86
CA LEU A 28 12.76 4.51 16.04
C LEU A 28 13.12 3.45 14.98
N ASP A 29 12.51 2.25 15.04
CA ASP A 29 12.78 1.18 14.07
C ASP A 29 11.70 1.11 12.98
N SER A 30 10.51 1.64 13.24
CA SER A 30 9.38 1.49 12.34
C SER A 30 9.24 2.61 11.32
N TYR A 31 8.77 2.25 10.13
CA TYR A 31 8.38 3.23 9.11
C TYR A 31 7.34 2.70 8.13
N TYR A 32 6.69 3.61 7.41
CA TYR A 32 5.87 3.31 6.23
C TYR A 32 6.50 3.92 4.98
N GLU A 33 6.06 3.46 3.80
CA GLU A 33 6.53 3.98 2.51
C GLU A 33 5.39 4.51 1.67
N ILE A 34 5.57 5.70 1.13
CA ILE A 34 4.75 6.23 0.05
C ILE A 34 5.56 6.13 -1.24
N GLU A 35 5.01 5.52 -2.27
CA GLU A 35 5.59 5.50 -3.61
C GLU A 35 4.70 6.27 -4.58
N ILE A 36 5.33 7.17 -5.32
CA ILE A 36 4.73 7.89 -6.43
C ILE A 36 5.27 7.26 -7.70
N PHE A 37 4.40 6.87 -8.64
CA PHE A 37 4.85 6.41 -9.94
C PHE A 37 3.80 6.61 -11.04
N THR A 38 4.28 6.75 -12.27
CA THR A 38 3.44 6.74 -13.48
C THR A 38 2.96 5.33 -13.78
N ARG A 39 1.63 5.12 -13.86
CA ARG A 39 1.04 3.81 -14.16
C ARG A 39 0.81 3.68 -15.66
N LYS A 40 1.38 2.63 -16.29
CA LYS A 40 1.24 2.35 -17.73
C LYS A 40 -0.18 2.44 -18.27
N LYS A 41 -1.14 1.86 -17.54
CA LYS A 41 -2.56 1.83 -17.92
C LYS A 41 -3.17 3.22 -18.06
N ASP A 42 -2.59 4.24 -17.44
CA ASP A 42 -3.18 5.58 -17.42
C ASP A 42 -2.83 6.43 -18.66
N PHE A 43 -1.91 5.96 -19.51
CA PHE A 43 -1.44 6.71 -20.68
C PHE A 43 -1.86 6.10 -22.04
N GLY A 44 -2.48 4.92 -22.04
CA GLY A 44 -2.85 4.20 -23.26
C GLY A 44 -1.65 3.95 -24.20
N ASP A 45 -1.88 4.01 -25.51
CA ASP A 45 -0.85 3.87 -26.56
C ASP A 45 -0.08 5.17 -26.84
N LYS A 46 -0.34 6.26 -26.10
CA LYS A 46 0.38 7.53 -26.31
C LYS A 46 1.82 7.38 -25.84
N GLU A 47 2.75 7.94 -26.62
CA GLU A 47 4.20 7.85 -26.36
C GLU A 47 4.54 8.20 -24.93
N TYR A 48 5.31 7.29 -24.33
CA TYR A 48 5.77 7.29 -22.96
C TYR A 48 6.56 8.58 -22.64
N SER A 49 5.96 9.57 -21.97
CA SER A 49 6.76 10.62 -21.33
C SER A 49 7.43 9.99 -20.09
N LYS A 50 8.76 9.81 -20.14
CA LYS A 50 9.69 9.35 -19.07
C LYS A 50 9.02 8.77 -17.80
N SER A 51 9.25 7.47 -17.53
CA SER A 51 8.83 6.83 -16.28
C SER A 51 9.31 7.64 -15.06
N PHE A 52 8.37 8.09 -14.24
CA PHE A 52 8.67 8.74 -12.97
C PHE A 52 8.40 7.77 -11.83
N SER A 53 9.33 7.72 -10.87
CA SER A 53 9.15 7.01 -9.61
C SER A 53 9.86 7.75 -8.47
N HIS A 54 9.20 7.91 -7.34
CA HIS A 54 9.80 8.50 -6.14
C HIS A 54 9.25 7.82 -4.88
N ILE A 55 10.06 7.72 -3.82
CA ILE A 55 9.69 7.06 -2.56
C ILE A 55 9.93 8.01 -1.40
N TYR A 56 8.91 8.21 -0.57
CA TYR A 56 9.03 8.84 0.75
C TYR A 56 8.99 7.78 1.84
N HIS A 57 9.82 7.96 2.85
CA HIS A 57 9.80 7.17 4.08
C HIS A 57 9.14 7.99 5.19
N ILE A 58 8.16 7.38 5.86
CA ILE A 58 7.37 7.98 6.92
C ILE A 58 7.81 7.36 8.24
N PHE A 59 8.52 8.12 9.06
CA PHE A 59 8.99 7.70 10.39
C PHE A 59 8.10 8.26 11.51
N LYS A 60 7.36 9.32 11.21
CA LYS A 60 6.41 9.97 12.12
C LYS A 60 5.10 10.26 11.41
N ILE A 61 4.01 10.32 12.16
CA ILE A 61 2.71 10.73 11.64
C ILE A 61 2.77 12.08 10.93
N ASN A 62 3.54 13.03 11.48
CA ASN A 62 3.66 14.37 10.90
C ASN A 62 4.45 14.41 9.58
N ASP A 63 5.19 13.34 9.23
CA ASP A 63 5.87 13.27 7.92
C ASP A 63 4.86 13.23 6.78
N ILE A 64 3.67 12.68 7.00
CA ILE A 64 2.59 12.65 6.00
C ILE A 64 2.16 14.07 5.63
N GLU A 65 1.95 14.93 6.62
CA GLU A 65 1.58 16.33 6.40
C GLU A 65 2.72 17.11 5.77
N LYS A 66 3.94 16.91 6.28
CA LYS A 66 5.16 17.51 5.74
C LYS A 66 5.34 17.24 4.25
N TYR A 67 5.08 16.01 3.80
CA TYR A 67 5.25 15.61 2.40
C TYR A 67 4.00 15.82 1.54
N LYS A 68 2.83 16.11 2.12
CA LYS A 68 1.55 16.19 1.40
C LYS A 68 1.62 17.12 0.18
N LYS A 69 2.10 18.35 0.39
CA LYS A 69 2.22 19.36 -0.69
C LYS A 69 3.13 18.89 -1.83
N ASP A 70 4.27 18.29 -1.49
CA ASP A 70 5.24 17.80 -2.48
C ASP A 70 4.70 16.60 -3.24
N ILE A 71 4.06 15.65 -2.54
CA ILE A 71 3.43 14.47 -3.15
C ILE A 71 2.37 14.90 -4.18
N ILE A 72 1.48 15.82 -3.81
CA ILE A 72 0.45 16.36 -4.71
C ILE A 72 1.10 17.02 -5.94
N THR A 73 2.15 17.82 -5.71
CA THR A 73 2.88 18.51 -6.78
C THR A 73 3.50 17.51 -7.76
N LEU A 74 4.19 16.48 -7.25
CA LEU A 74 4.82 15.44 -8.06
C LEU A 74 3.77 14.64 -8.85
N CYS A 75 2.65 14.28 -8.23
CA CYS A 75 1.54 13.61 -8.93
C CYS A 75 1.01 14.45 -10.09
N ASN A 76 0.81 15.75 -9.88
CA ASN A 76 0.27 16.65 -10.90
C ASN A 76 1.26 16.90 -12.04
N VAL A 77 2.54 17.14 -11.73
CA VAL A 77 3.58 17.43 -12.72
C VAL A 77 3.90 16.22 -13.59
N PHE A 78 3.96 15.02 -12.99
CA PHE A 78 4.36 13.81 -13.69
C PHE A 78 3.20 12.94 -14.14
N ASN A 79 1.94 13.37 -13.94
CA ASN A 79 0.74 12.54 -14.17
C ASN A 79 0.88 11.16 -13.49
N ALA A 80 1.28 11.19 -12.21
CA ALA A 80 1.58 10.01 -11.41
C ALA A 80 0.55 9.81 -10.30
N ARG A 81 0.47 8.59 -9.75
CA ARG A 81 -0.36 8.30 -8.57
C ARG A 81 0.54 8.01 -7.37
N ALA A 82 0.10 8.43 -6.20
CA ALA A 82 0.75 8.12 -4.94
C ALA A 82 0.05 6.94 -4.27
N TYR A 83 0.84 5.97 -3.82
CA TYR A 83 0.38 4.79 -3.10
C TYR A 83 1.14 4.65 -1.80
N ILE A 84 0.46 4.24 -0.73
CA ILE A 84 1.09 3.97 0.55
C ILE A 84 1.11 2.47 0.85
N GLY A 85 2.23 1.99 1.38
CA GLY A 85 2.32 0.67 1.99
C GLY A 85 1.49 0.59 3.27
N ILE A 86 0.62 -0.40 3.43
CA ILE A 86 -0.29 -0.54 4.59
C ILE A 86 0.37 -1.25 5.79
N ARG A 87 1.56 -1.83 5.59
CA ARG A 87 2.28 -2.61 6.61
C ARG A 87 3.48 -1.83 7.11
N ARG A 88 3.68 -1.86 8.43
CA ARG A 88 4.80 -1.23 9.11
C ARG A 88 6.10 -1.99 8.82
N LYS A 89 7.14 -1.30 8.37
CA LYS A 89 8.46 -1.87 8.07
C LYS A 89 9.40 -1.68 9.25
N SER A 90 10.51 -2.41 9.25
CA SER A 90 11.55 -2.34 10.29
C SER A 90 12.89 -2.02 9.65
N ILE A 91 13.51 -0.91 10.09
CA ILE A 91 14.84 -0.47 9.64
C ILE A 91 15.83 -1.60 9.88
N LYS A 92 15.89 -2.13 11.11
CA LYS A 92 16.80 -3.21 11.49
C LYS A 92 16.64 -4.42 10.57
N ARG A 93 15.41 -4.83 10.28
CA ARG A 93 15.15 -5.99 9.42
C ARG A 93 15.61 -5.74 7.97
N VAL A 94 15.34 -4.56 7.45
CA VAL A 94 15.77 -4.16 6.10
C VAL A 94 17.30 -4.08 6.02
N LEU A 95 17.95 -3.43 6.97
CA LEU A 95 19.42 -3.33 7.00
C LEU A 95 20.10 -4.68 7.15
N LEU A 96 19.57 -5.59 7.97
CA LEU A 96 20.09 -6.97 8.08
C LEU A 96 19.98 -7.72 6.75
N LYS A 97 18.85 -7.61 6.06
CA LYS A 97 18.68 -8.20 4.71
C LYS A 97 19.63 -7.55 3.70
N CYS A 98 19.85 -6.23 3.78
CA CYS A 98 20.82 -5.54 2.94
C CYS A 98 22.23 -6.07 3.17
N ASN A 99 22.64 -6.25 4.43
CA ASN A 99 23.96 -6.81 4.76
C ASN A 99 24.17 -8.19 4.10
N VAL A 100 23.19 -9.09 4.24
CA VAL A 100 23.23 -10.41 3.57
C VAL A 100 23.31 -10.30 2.05
N ALA A 101 22.53 -9.39 1.45
CA ALA A 101 22.50 -9.21 0.00
C ALA A 101 23.81 -8.58 -0.55
N ILE A 102 24.41 -7.64 0.17
CA ILE A 102 25.72 -7.06 -0.16
C ILE A 102 26.79 -8.14 -0.11
N ALA A 103 26.87 -8.90 0.98
CA ALA A 103 27.84 -9.99 1.12
C ALA A 103 27.74 -11.01 -0.03
N LYS A 104 26.51 -11.39 -0.41
CA LYS A 104 26.26 -12.28 -1.56
C LYS A 104 26.71 -11.66 -2.89
N SER A 105 26.42 -10.38 -3.11
CA SER A 105 26.83 -9.67 -4.34
C SER A 105 28.35 -9.64 -4.48
N LEU A 106 29.05 -9.33 -3.38
CA LEU A 106 30.51 -9.30 -3.33
C LEU A 106 31.11 -10.69 -3.57
N ALA A 107 30.58 -11.73 -2.93
CA ALA A 107 31.02 -13.11 -3.14
C ALA A 107 30.87 -13.57 -4.60
N ASN A 108 29.88 -13.04 -5.32
CA ASN A 108 29.62 -13.36 -6.73
C ASN A 108 30.33 -12.43 -7.72
N ASN A 109 31.26 -11.57 -7.27
CA ASN A 109 31.94 -10.55 -8.10
C ASN A 109 30.97 -9.66 -8.91
N ALA A 110 29.74 -9.46 -8.40
CA ALA A 110 28.75 -8.60 -9.04
C ALA A 110 28.88 -7.16 -8.53
N SER A 111 28.60 -6.18 -9.40
CA SER A 111 28.54 -4.77 -8.99
C SER A 111 27.35 -4.55 -8.06
N ALA A 112 27.64 -4.41 -6.76
CA ALA A 112 26.61 -4.03 -5.80
C ALA A 112 26.20 -2.58 -6.07
N ASN A 113 24.89 -2.32 -6.16
CA ASN A 113 24.32 -0.97 -6.06
C ASN A 113 23.57 -0.89 -4.73
N PRO A 114 24.23 -0.44 -3.63
CA PRO A 114 23.64 -0.46 -2.30
C PRO A 114 22.33 0.34 -2.23
N TRP A 115 22.24 1.47 -2.94
CA TRP A 115 21.05 2.33 -2.94
C TRP A 115 19.82 1.61 -3.50
N LYS A 116 19.94 1.03 -4.70
CA LYS A 116 18.84 0.24 -5.30
C LYS A 116 18.51 -1.02 -4.50
N MET A 117 19.51 -1.56 -3.79
CA MET A 117 19.33 -2.74 -2.95
C MET A 117 18.47 -2.43 -1.72
N VAL A 118 18.71 -1.29 -1.05
CA VAL A 118 17.88 -0.84 0.08
C VAL A 118 16.44 -0.67 -0.37
N GLU A 119 16.19 0.01 -1.49
CA GLU A 119 14.84 0.20 -2.03
C GLU A 119 14.16 -1.15 -2.33
N SER A 120 14.84 -2.05 -3.04
CA SER A 120 14.31 -3.37 -3.40
C SER A 120 13.99 -4.25 -2.17
N ILE A 121 14.91 -4.27 -1.21
CA ILE A 121 14.74 -5.04 0.02
C ILE A 121 13.66 -4.45 0.90
N SER A 122 13.62 -3.12 1.00
CA SER A 122 12.56 -2.43 1.73
C SER A 122 11.21 -2.79 1.12
N ARG A 123 11.02 -2.68 -0.20
CA ARG A 123 9.77 -3.05 -0.90
C ARG A 123 9.33 -4.49 -0.63
N SER A 124 10.27 -5.42 -0.50
CA SER A 124 10.01 -6.84 -0.20
C SER A 124 9.98 -7.16 1.29
N ASP A 125 10.09 -6.17 2.17
CA ASP A 125 10.05 -6.37 3.60
C ASP A 125 8.62 -6.49 4.12
N PHE A 126 8.28 -7.70 4.56
CA PHE A 126 6.97 -8.03 5.11
C PHE A 126 7.12 -8.57 6.53
N PRO A 127 6.72 -7.82 7.58
CA PRO A 127 6.67 -8.37 8.93
C PRO A 127 5.69 -9.56 8.97
N LYS A 128 6.07 -10.60 9.71
CA LYS A 128 5.17 -11.74 9.97
C LYS A 128 4.06 -11.39 10.96
N THR A 129 4.30 -10.40 11.81
CA THR A 129 3.41 -9.96 12.90
C THR A 129 2.35 -8.98 12.43
N ASP A 130 2.70 -8.07 11.52
CA ASP A 130 1.78 -7.06 10.99
C ASP A 130 1.22 -7.45 9.61
N LYS A 131 0.47 -8.55 9.56
CA LYS A 131 -0.16 -9.01 8.32
C LYS A 131 -1.44 -8.22 8.07
N LYS A 132 -1.48 -7.50 6.96
CA LYS A 132 -2.67 -6.82 6.41
C LYS A 132 -2.83 -7.06 4.92
N TRP A 133 -4.06 -7.06 4.44
CA TRP A 133 -4.44 -7.20 3.04
C TRP A 133 -5.23 -5.97 2.57
N VAL A 134 -5.24 -5.75 1.26
CA VAL A 134 -6.15 -4.82 0.58
C VAL A 134 -7.09 -5.64 -0.29
N ILE A 135 -8.39 -5.50 -0.08
CA ILE A 135 -9.41 -6.03 -0.98
C ILE A 135 -9.80 -4.93 -1.94
N ASP A 136 -9.54 -5.15 -3.23
CA ASP A 136 -9.84 -4.19 -4.29
C ASP A 136 -11.25 -4.46 -4.82
N ILE A 137 -12.13 -3.48 -4.69
CA ILE A 137 -13.53 -3.54 -5.08
C ILE A 137 -13.74 -2.50 -6.16
N ASP A 138 -13.84 -2.95 -7.42
CA ASP A 138 -14.16 -2.11 -8.59
C ASP A 138 -15.67 -1.81 -8.66
N SER A 139 -16.27 -1.36 -7.55
CA SER A 139 -17.67 -0.97 -7.47
C SER A 139 -17.87 0.12 -6.41
N LYS A 140 -18.81 1.02 -6.70
CA LYS A 140 -19.27 2.09 -5.80
C LYS A 140 -20.62 1.74 -5.13
N ASP A 141 -21.14 0.54 -5.34
CA ASP A 141 -22.38 0.08 -4.70
C ASP A 141 -22.13 -0.26 -3.22
N ASP A 142 -22.69 0.57 -2.33
CA ASP A 142 -22.58 0.41 -0.88
C ASP A 142 -23.09 -0.95 -0.38
N SER A 143 -24.14 -1.50 -1.00
CA SER A 143 -24.70 -2.80 -0.60
C SER A 143 -23.69 -3.92 -0.83
N TYR A 144 -23.00 -3.87 -1.97
CA TYR A 144 -21.95 -4.81 -2.29
C TYR A 144 -20.71 -4.61 -1.40
N ILE A 145 -20.31 -3.36 -1.13
CA ILE A 145 -19.18 -3.08 -0.24
C ILE A 145 -19.46 -3.61 1.18
N ILE A 146 -20.68 -3.42 1.71
CA ILE A 146 -21.10 -3.94 3.02
C ILE A 146 -21.05 -5.47 3.01
N TYR A 147 -21.59 -6.12 1.97
CA TYR A 147 -21.53 -7.57 1.81
C TYR A 147 -20.08 -8.10 1.86
N ILE A 148 -19.13 -7.43 1.18
CA ILE A 148 -17.72 -7.81 1.24
C ILE A 148 -17.15 -7.65 2.65
N GLN A 149 -17.44 -6.54 3.35
CA GLN A 149 -16.98 -6.33 4.72
C GLN A 149 -17.48 -7.40 5.68
N ASP A 150 -18.75 -7.76 5.58
CA ASP A 150 -19.36 -8.75 6.47
C ASP A 150 -18.85 -10.15 6.17
N THR A 151 -18.62 -10.46 4.88
CA THR A 151 -17.96 -11.72 4.49
C THR A 151 -16.53 -11.81 5.05
N ILE A 152 -15.76 -10.71 5.00
CA ILE A 152 -14.42 -10.68 5.60
C ILE A 152 -14.49 -11.00 7.10
N LYS A 153 -15.46 -10.41 7.83
CA LYS A 153 -15.66 -10.66 9.26
C LYS A 153 -16.07 -12.11 9.56
N GLU A 154 -17.05 -12.63 8.83
CA GLU A 154 -17.52 -14.02 8.93
C GLU A 154 -16.36 -15.03 8.77
N LEU A 155 -15.43 -14.71 7.89
CA LEU A 155 -14.27 -15.54 7.58
C LEU A 155 -13.05 -15.29 8.49
N GLY A 156 -13.25 -14.55 9.59
CA GLY A 156 -12.27 -14.33 10.65
C GLY A 156 -11.34 -13.13 10.42
N GLY A 157 -11.65 -12.26 9.45
CA GLY A 157 -10.93 -11.02 9.20
C GLY A 157 -11.49 -9.84 9.99
N LYS A 158 -10.67 -8.81 10.13
CA LYS A 158 -11.07 -7.50 10.68
C LYS A 158 -10.83 -6.43 9.63
N CYS A 159 -11.84 -5.62 9.34
CA CYS A 159 -11.71 -4.45 8.49
C CYS A 159 -11.24 -3.24 9.30
N TYR A 160 -10.26 -2.49 8.78
CA TYR A 160 -9.75 -1.27 9.40
C TYR A 160 -10.41 -0.02 8.83
N CYS A 161 -10.42 0.11 7.49
CA CYS A 161 -10.97 1.28 6.81
C CYS A 161 -11.30 0.99 5.35
N LYS A 162 -12.11 1.88 4.77
CA LYS A 162 -12.42 1.98 3.34
C LYS A 162 -11.58 3.12 2.75
N ILE A 163 -10.88 2.86 1.66
CA ILE A 163 -10.04 3.83 0.97
C ILE A 163 -10.62 4.06 -0.43
N PRO A 164 -11.21 5.24 -0.71
CA PRO A 164 -11.72 5.57 -2.04
C PRO A 164 -10.67 5.40 -3.14
N THR A 165 -11.09 4.83 -4.27
CA THR A 165 -10.31 4.72 -5.50
C THR A 165 -11.14 5.25 -6.67
N PRO A 166 -10.55 5.51 -7.87
CA PRO A 166 -11.31 6.07 -8.98
C PRO A 166 -12.52 5.20 -9.35
N ASN A 167 -12.31 3.89 -9.41
CA ASN A 167 -13.31 2.95 -9.91
C ASN A 167 -14.13 2.28 -8.79
N GLY A 168 -13.83 2.56 -7.51
CA GLY A 168 -14.51 1.93 -6.38
C GLY A 168 -13.82 2.20 -5.05
N VAL A 169 -13.48 1.12 -4.33
CA VAL A 169 -12.92 1.22 -2.98
C VAL A 169 -11.93 0.09 -2.70
N HIS A 170 -10.90 0.41 -1.93
CA HIS A 170 -10.05 -0.57 -1.28
C HIS A 170 -10.49 -0.77 0.18
N ILE A 171 -10.58 -2.00 0.65
CA ILE A 171 -10.75 -2.30 2.07
C ILE A 171 -9.42 -2.77 2.64
N ILE A 172 -8.90 -2.09 3.66
CA ILE A 172 -7.76 -2.59 4.43
C ILE A 172 -8.27 -3.54 5.52
N CYS A 173 -7.75 -4.76 5.57
CA CYS A 173 -8.17 -5.76 6.56
C CYS A 173 -7.02 -6.65 7.06
N THR A 174 -7.25 -7.44 8.10
CA THR A 174 -6.38 -8.57 8.47
C THR A 174 -6.60 -9.75 7.50
N PRO A 175 -5.67 -10.72 7.47
CA PRO A 175 -5.90 -12.01 6.82
C PRO A 175 -7.16 -12.70 7.34
N PHE A 176 -7.83 -13.42 6.43
CA PHE A 176 -9.01 -14.24 6.70
C PHE A 176 -8.97 -15.50 5.82
N ARG A 177 -9.97 -16.38 5.94
CA ARG A 177 -10.07 -17.63 5.14
C ARG A 177 -10.37 -17.32 3.66
N PHE A 178 -9.32 -16.96 2.91
CA PHE A 178 -9.45 -16.43 1.54
C PHE A 178 -10.02 -17.43 0.52
N GLU A 179 -9.73 -18.72 0.65
CA GLU A 179 -10.29 -19.70 -0.29
C GLU A 179 -11.80 -19.93 -0.07
N GLU A 180 -12.29 -19.80 1.17
CA GLU A 180 -13.74 -19.80 1.45
C GLU A 180 -14.41 -18.54 0.91
N TYR A 181 -13.72 -17.40 0.98
CA TYR A 181 -14.20 -16.15 0.41
C TYR A 181 -14.44 -16.24 -1.09
N LYS A 182 -13.49 -16.79 -1.86
CA LYS A 182 -13.68 -16.96 -3.31
C LYS A 182 -14.90 -17.84 -3.61
N LYS A 183 -15.01 -18.98 -2.93
CA LYS A 183 -16.13 -19.92 -3.09
C LYS A 183 -17.47 -19.26 -2.77
N LYS A 184 -17.53 -18.43 -1.73
CA LYS A 184 -18.75 -17.70 -1.36
C LYS A 184 -19.14 -16.68 -2.42
N LEU A 185 -18.20 -15.88 -2.93
CA LEU A 185 -18.48 -14.93 -4.02
C LEU A 185 -19.01 -15.64 -5.26
N GLU A 186 -18.39 -16.77 -5.64
CA GLU A 186 -18.83 -17.60 -6.76
C GLU A 186 -20.24 -18.17 -6.54
N SER A 187 -20.50 -18.75 -5.36
CA SER A 187 -21.81 -19.30 -4.99
C SER A 187 -22.92 -18.24 -4.99
N ASP A 188 -22.62 -17.05 -4.47
CA ASP A 188 -23.57 -15.94 -4.37
C ASP A 188 -23.68 -15.15 -5.69
N GLN A 189 -23.01 -15.61 -6.76
CA GLN A 189 -22.95 -14.98 -8.08
C GLN A 189 -22.54 -13.51 -8.02
N LYS A 190 -21.62 -13.18 -7.11
CA LYS A 190 -21.08 -11.85 -6.95
C LYS A 190 -19.85 -11.66 -7.83
N GLN A 191 -19.62 -10.42 -8.27
CA GLN A 191 -18.38 -10.07 -8.95
C GLN A 191 -17.19 -10.44 -8.07
N PHE A 192 -16.12 -10.95 -8.67
CA PHE A 192 -14.91 -11.28 -7.94
C PHE A 192 -14.14 -10.01 -7.59
N SER A 193 -14.10 -9.64 -6.32
CA SER A 193 -13.20 -8.63 -5.79
C SER A 193 -11.89 -9.29 -5.36
N ASN A 194 -10.80 -8.97 -6.06
CA ASN A 194 -9.52 -9.63 -5.84
C ASN A 194 -8.91 -9.16 -4.51
N ALA A 195 -8.40 -10.10 -3.71
CA ALA A 195 -7.51 -9.73 -2.61
C ALA A 195 -6.14 -9.39 -3.20
N ASN A 196 -5.87 -8.10 -3.30
CA ASN A 196 -4.53 -7.67 -3.59
C ASN A 196 -3.67 -7.89 -2.33
N LYS A 197 -2.96 -9.02 -2.32
CA LYS A 197 -1.91 -9.27 -1.32
C LYS A 197 -0.75 -8.28 -1.47
N ASN A 198 -0.71 -7.49 -2.56
CA ASN A 198 0.18 -6.34 -2.64
C ASN A 198 -0.25 -5.28 -1.63
N TYR A 199 0.74 -4.90 -0.86
CA TYR A 199 0.71 -4.19 0.40
C TYR A 199 0.38 -2.71 0.25
N ARG A 200 -0.21 -2.25 -0.86
CA ARG A 200 -0.38 -0.82 -1.13
C ARG A 200 -1.81 -0.46 -1.46
N THR A 201 -2.20 0.72 -1.00
CA THR A 201 -3.48 1.36 -1.34
C THR A 201 -3.24 2.75 -1.88
N LEU A 202 -4.23 3.31 -2.57
CA LEU A 202 -4.15 4.64 -3.16
C LEU A 202 -4.12 5.70 -2.06
N LEU A 203 -3.11 6.57 -2.10
CA LEU A 203 -3.01 7.74 -1.24
C LEU A 203 -3.55 8.99 -1.95
N TYR A 204 -3.13 9.22 -3.19
CA TYR A 204 -3.54 10.39 -3.97
C TYR A 204 -3.55 10.11 -5.48
N SER A 205 -4.54 10.68 -6.17
CA SER A 205 -4.60 10.74 -7.64
C SER A 205 -5.46 11.92 -8.08
N ASN A 206 -5.00 12.67 -9.07
CA ASN A 206 -5.78 13.66 -9.82
C ASN A 206 -6.22 13.14 -11.21
N LEU A 207 -5.78 11.94 -11.59
CA LEU A 207 -6.05 11.33 -12.88
C LEU A 207 -7.51 10.86 -13.01
N PRO A 208 -8.08 10.85 -14.23
CA PRO A 208 -9.44 10.36 -14.46
C PRO A 208 -9.60 8.85 -14.18
N GLU A 209 -10.86 8.43 -14.09
CA GLU A 209 -11.26 7.01 -14.10
C GLU A 209 -10.90 6.44 -15.47
N ASN A 210 -10.21 5.30 -15.47
CA ASN A 210 -9.85 4.52 -16.67
C ASN A 210 -10.43 3.13 -16.54
#